data_AF-A0A7Y9HKL0-F1
#
_entry.id   AF-A0A7Y9HKL0-F1
#
_cell.length_a   1.000
_cell.length_b   1.000
_cell.length_c   1.000
_cell.angle_alpha   90.00
_cell.angle_beta   90.00
_cell.angle_gamma   90.00
#
_symmetry.space_group_name_H-M   'P 1'
#
loop_
_entity.id
_entity.type
_entity.pdbx_description
1 polymer ?
#
loop_
_entity_poly.entity_id
_entity_poly.type
_entity_poly.pdbx_seq_one_letter_code
_entity_poly.pdbx_strand_id
1 'polypeptide(L)'
;MPTHKVRDGESISSIAKLFHVDKASLIEANHIKDPDRIHTGQVLTIPKKREQQAPPAVTPPAKPSPAPAAREKSLSEQVDEAMLHARELSLQWIENLLQKLRTDEANERVQKEEKADVPKDTKPPEHKQTPPAKKGSRSTRQLSDVKENLKERLGKEAHVVQFGGVKLTDNEKKQIVAAVAVCEMNADGFGSINTDQEFVGRKYGKKGIGGLTYSRIVHIGLSYGVIQYTQDSGSLGDLLVKMKAKNGAKFTEVFGGGDSAIADSLITLTTTGRADLANNATIPMSGQAYWNSIRRKPEGKELARLANGPTQSDLPVSREIRGKRVQPIPAQKGATATDLWTGTWKERFLAAGKVLDFQEVQLDFAVERYFNPLLQLAKTNNVRSALGLAFLAACNIRGGVGQKLSRLLYSVADELKVQRPFKSSEDERKCLDAIAAAKGKIGDTEVHEDESRRVKLLIKDELGFLAEDLYDTSTY
;
A
#
# COMPACT_ATOMS: atom_id res chain seq x y z
N MET A 1 41.28 7.27 -27.01
CA MET A 1 40.06 7.37 -26.17
C MET A 1 39.29 6.07 -26.37
N PRO A 2 38.73 5.43 -25.32
CA PRO A 2 37.91 4.24 -25.53
C PRO A 2 36.71 4.58 -26.42
N THR A 3 36.34 3.67 -27.31
CA THR A 3 35.20 3.84 -28.23
C THR A 3 34.15 2.77 -27.95
N HIS A 4 32.87 3.14 -27.99
CA HIS A 4 31.73 2.24 -27.79
C HIS A 4 30.87 2.18 -29.03
N LYS A 5 30.59 0.97 -29.55
CA LYS A 5 29.66 0.76 -30.66
C LYS A 5 28.25 0.59 -30.10
N VAL A 6 27.37 1.54 -30.44
CA VAL A 6 25.96 1.58 -30.00
C VAL A 6 25.27 0.27 -30.39
N ARG A 7 24.64 -0.39 -29.41
CA ARG A 7 23.86 -1.61 -29.59
C ARG A 7 22.37 -1.29 -29.64
N ASP A 8 21.59 -2.25 -30.12
CA ASP A 8 20.15 -2.10 -30.23
C ASP A 8 19.53 -1.78 -28.86
N GLY A 9 18.70 -0.74 -28.81
CA GLY A 9 18.06 -0.25 -27.58
C GLY A 9 18.92 0.64 -26.67
N GLU A 10 20.17 0.97 -27.03
CA GLU A 10 21.00 1.91 -26.27
C GLU A 10 20.70 3.38 -26.63
N SER A 11 20.73 4.26 -25.63
CA SER A 11 20.63 5.72 -25.78
C SER A 11 21.89 6.43 -25.28
N ILE A 12 22.10 7.69 -25.64
CA ILE A 12 23.20 8.51 -25.10
C ILE A 12 23.19 8.53 -23.56
N SER A 13 22.00 8.56 -22.94
CA SER A 13 21.86 8.57 -21.48
C SER A 13 22.25 7.23 -20.85
N SER A 14 21.95 6.09 -21.49
CA SER A 14 22.34 4.77 -20.97
C SER A 14 23.83 4.50 -21.17
N ILE A 15 24.41 4.95 -22.28
CA ILE A 15 25.85 4.82 -22.56
C ILE A 15 26.67 5.73 -21.62
N ALA A 16 26.24 6.97 -21.39
CA ALA A 16 26.91 7.87 -20.44
C ALA A 16 26.96 7.29 -19.01
N LYS A 17 25.86 6.68 -18.57
CA LYS A 17 25.80 5.96 -17.29
C LYS A 17 26.71 4.74 -17.25
N LEU A 18 26.73 3.96 -18.33
CA LEU A 18 27.55 2.74 -18.44
C LEU A 18 29.04 3.04 -18.26
N PHE A 19 29.50 4.17 -18.78
CA PHE A 19 30.90 4.59 -18.69
C PHE A 19 31.19 5.61 -17.58
N HIS A 20 30.20 5.94 -16.75
CA HIS A 20 30.30 6.95 -15.70
C HIS A 20 30.84 8.31 -16.19
N VAL A 21 30.41 8.72 -17.38
CA VAL A 21 30.75 10.02 -17.97
C VAL A 21 29.54 10.94 -17.97
N ASP A 22 29.78 12.24 -17.93
CA ASP A 22 28.70 13.21 -18.05
C ASP A 22 28.08 13.17 -19.46
N LYS A 23 26.75 13.29 -19.51
CA LYS A 23 25.97 13.19 -20.76
C LYS A 23 26.34 14.33 -21.72
N ALA A 24 26.51 15.56 -21.23
CA ALA A 24 26.86 16.70 -22.06
C ALA A 24 28.28 16.54 -22.63
N SER A 25 29.23 16.05 -21.81
CA SER A 25 30.59 15.75 -22.25
C SER A 25 30.63 14.67 -23.35
N LEU A 26 29.77 13.65 -23.27
CA LEU A 26 29.67 12.61 -24.29
C LEU A 26 29.07 13.12 -25.61
N ILE A 27 28.07 14.01 -25.52
CA ILE A 27 27.44 14.67 -26.69
C ILE A 27 28.45 15.58 -27.39
N GLU A 28 29.18 16.40 -26.63
CA GLU A 28 30.19 17.33 -27.12
C GLU A 28 31.35 16.59 -27.80
N ALA A 29 31.89 15.55 -27.14
CA ALA A 29 33.00 14.76 -27.65
C ALA A 29 32.70 14.01 -28.97
N ASN A 30 31.42 13.86 -29.32
CA ASN A 30 30.96 13.18 -30.53
C ASN A 30 30.22 14.10 -31.50
N HIS A 31 30.20 15.41 -31.24
CA HIS A 31 29.51 16.43 -32.04
C HIS A 31 28.06 16.08 -32.40
N ILE A 32 27.32 15.49 -31.46
CA ILE A 32 25.95 15.03 -31.68
C ILE A 32 25.00 16.22 -31.58
N LYS A 33 24.37 16.59 -32.70
CA LYS A 33 23.40 17.70 -32.76
C LYS A 33 22.05 17.35 -32.10
N ASP A 34 21.63 16.09 -32.19
CA ASP A 34 20.40 15.60 -31.61
C ASP A 34 20.67 14.29 -30.84
N PRO A 35 20.65 14.31 -29.49
CA PRO A 35 20.97 13.16 -28.64
C PRO A 35 20.04 11.96 -28.79
N ASP A 36 18.84 12.14 -29.36
CA ASP A 36 17.83 11.09 -29.52
C ASP A 36 17.93 10.39 -30.89
N ARG A 37 18.85 10.82 -31.76
CA ARG A 37 19.04 10.30 -33.12
C ARG A 37 20.33 9.49 -33.30
N ILE A 38 20.80 8.81 -32.25
CA ILE A 38 21.89 7.84 -32.42
C ILE A 38 21.37 6.53 -33.00
N HIS A 39 22.17 5.87 -33.83
CA HIS A 39 21.77 4.65 -34.53
C HIS A 39 22.58 3.44 -34.08
N THR A 40 21.93 2.27 -34.05
CA THR A 40 22.59 0.99 -33.79
C THR A 40 23.76 0.79 -34.76
N GLY A 41 24.92 0.46 -34.21
CA GLY A 41 26.18 0.30 -34.94
C GLY A 41 27.03 1.57 -35.04
N GLN A 42 26.52 2.73 -34.63
CA GLN A 42 27.30 3.98 -34.55
C GLN A 42 28.40 3.85 -33.48
N VAL A 43 29.61 4.34 -33.76
CA VAL A 43 30.74 4.30 -32.82
C VAL A 43 30.89 5.66 -32.15
N LEU A 44 30.81 5.68 -30.82
CA LEU A 44 30.96 6.87 -29.98
C LEU A 44 32.30 6.84 -29.26
N THR A 45 33.00 7.96 -29.29
CA THR A 45 34.20 8.23 -28.48
C THR A 45 33.78 8.55 -27.05
N ILE A 46 34.24 7.76 -26.08
CA ILE A 46 33.92 7.97 -24.67
C ILE A 46 34.98 8.92 -24.08
N PRO A 47 34.60 10.14 -23.64
CA PRO A 47 35.54 11.08 -23.04
C PRO A 47 36.03 10.54 -21.70
N LYS A 48 37.29 10.77 -21.36
CA LYS A 48 37.76 10.47 -20.00
C LYS A 48 37.07 11.42 -19.02
N LYS A 49 36.61 10.86 -17.89
CA LYS A 49 36.04 11.61 -16.75
C LYS A 49 36.91 12.85 -16.47
N ARG A 50 36.33 14.04 -16.64
CA ARG A 50 37.00 15.30 -16.25
C ARG A 50 36.85 15.42 -14.74
N GLU A 51 37.84 14.94 -14.00
CA GLU A 51 37.93 15.20 -12.57
C GLU A 51 38.20 16.69 -12.37
N GLN A 52 37.31 17.37 -11.66
CA GLN A 52 37.52 18.74 -11.22
C GLN A 52 38.80 18.79 -10.38
N GLN A 53 39.81 19.51 -10.87
CA GLN A 53 41.10 19.65 -10.21
C GLN A 53 41.06 20.69 -9.09
N ALA A 54 41.63 20.35 -7.93
CA ALA A 54 42.15 21.28 -6.93
C ALA A 54 43.69 21.13 -6.86
N PRO A 55 44.45 22.17 -6.44
CA PRO A 55 45.89 22.34 -6.73
C PRO A 55 46.84 21.41 -5.91
N PRO A 56 48.15 21.32 -6.25
CA PRO A 56 48.88 20.06 -6.23
C PRO A 56 49.76 19.74 -5.00
N ALA A 57 49.89 18.42 -4.81
CA ALA A 57 51.06 17.60 -4.44
C ALA A 57 51.67 17.62 -3.02
N VAL A 58 51.52 16.48 -2.32
CA VAL A 58 52.63 15.80 -1.61
C VAL A 58 52.47 14.27 -1.68
N THR A 59 53.60 13.57 -1.80
CA THR A 59 53.87 12.18 -2.21
C THR A 59 53.28 11.05 -1.33
N PRO A 60 53.02 9.84 -1.87
CA PRO A 60 52.48 8.70 -1.12
C PRO A 60 53.57 7.79 -0.51
N PRO A 61 53.40 7.25 0.72
CA PRO A 61 54.05 6.01 1.13
C PRO A 61 53.18 4.79 0.82
N ALA A 62 53.84 3.64 0.76
CA ALA A 62 53.40 2.38 0.16
C ALA A 62 52.16 1.70 0.80
N LYS A 63 51.46 0.94 -0.04
CA LYS A 63 50.30 0.05 0.27
C LYS A 63 50.60 -0.93 1.42
N PRO A 64 49.66 -1.11 2.39
CA PRO A 64 49.46 -2.39 3.06
C PRO A 64 48.53 -3.30 2.23
N SER A 65 48.81 -4.60 2.29
CA SER A 65 48.07 -5.71 1.67
C SER A 65 46.60 -5.78 2.12
N PRO A 66 45.64 -6.25 1.29
CA PRO A 66 44.22 -6.24 1.66
C PRO A 66 43.89 -7.33 2.68
N ALA A 67 43.23 -6.91 3.77
CA ALA A 67 42.44 -7.78 4.65
C ALA A 67 41.24 -8.38 3.88
N PRO A 68 40.61 -9.47 4.37
CA PRO A 68 39.57 -10.18 3.63
C PRO A 68 38.40 -9.25 3.34
N ALA A 69 38.09 -9.06 2.06
CA ALA A 69 36.97 -8.22 1.63
C ALA A 69 35.66 -8.81 2.19
N ALA A 70 35.00 -8.05 3.06
CA ALA A 70 33.61 -8.28 3.40
C ALA A 70 32.81 -8.27 2.09
N ARG A 71 32.12 -9.37 1.79
CA ARG A 71 31.28 -9.49 0.60
C ARG A 71 30.18 -8.42 0.66
N GLU A 72 30.25 -7.42 -0.21
CA GLU A 72 29.15 -6.47 -0.39
C GLU A 72 27.93 -7.22 -0.93
N LYS A 73 26.79 -7.06 -0.26
CA LYS A 73 25.52 -7.68 -0.65
C LYS A 73 25.09 -7.15 -2.02
N SER A 74 24.49 -8.00 -2.85
CA SER A 74 23.95 -7.59 -4.14
C SER A 74 22.82 -6.58 -3.98
N LEU A 75 22.58 -5.75 -5.01
CA LEU A 75 21.50 -4.76 -5.00
C LEU A 75 20.12 -5.40 -4.78
N SER A 76 19.88 -6.60 -5.30
CA SER A 76 18.64 -7.36 -5.06
C SER A 76 18.49 -7.73 -3.59
N GLU A 77 19.54 -8.24 -2.96
CA GLU A 77 19.50 -8.59 -1.53
C GLU A 77 19.28 -7.35 -0.66
N GLN A 78 19.89 -6.21 -1.02
CA GLN A 78 19.68 -4.96 -0.30
C GLN A 78 18.23 -4.46 -0.43
N VAL A 79 17.63 -4.58 -1.61
CA VAL A 79 16.21 -4.22 -1.85
C VAL A 79 15.26 -5.14 -1.08
N ASP A 80 15.51 -6.45 -1.08
CA ASP A 80 14.70 -7.43 -0.34
C ASP A 80 14.79 -7.19 1.18
N GLU A 81 15.98 -6.90 1.70
CA GLU A 81 16.17 -6.54 3.11
C GLU A 81 15.45 -5.25 3.49
N ALA A 82 15.50 -4.23 2.64
CA ALA A 82 14.79 -2.98 2.86
C ALA A 82 13.27 -3.17 2.89
N MET A 83 12.72 -3.96 1.97
CA MET A 83 11.27 -4.27 1.95
C MET A 83 10.84 -5.04 3.19
N LEU A 84 11.64 -6.03 3.63
CA LEU A 84 11.35 -6.82 4.82
C LEU A 84 11.38 -5.95 6.09
N HIS A 85 12.38 -5.08 6.22
CA HIS A 85 12.48 -4.14 7.34
C HIS A 85 11.30 -3.16 7.39
N ALA A 86 10.90 -2.62 6.25
CA ALA A 86 9.77 -1.70 6.19
C ALA A 86 8.44 -2.41 6.51
N ARG A 87 8.23 -3.65 6.02
CA ARG A 87 7.10 -4.51 6.46
C ARG A 87 7.09 -4.70 7.97
N GLU A 88 8.24 -4.92 8.59
CA GLU A 88 8.31 -5.09 10.04
C GLU A 88 7.91 -3.82 10.81
N LEU A 89 8.41 -2.65 10.41
CA LEU A 89 8.00 -1.38 11.01
C LEU A 89 6.48 -1.17 10.90
N SER A 90 5.89 -1.59 9.78
CA SER A 90 4.45 -1.52 9.56
C SER A 90 3.68 -2.41 10.53
N LEU A 91 4.13 -3.66 10.73
CA LEU A 91 3.54 -4.57 11.71
C LEU A 91 3.66 -4.01 13.14
N GLN A 92 4.83 -3.48 13.52
CA GLN A 92 5.05 -2.88 14.83
C GLN A 92 4.12 -1.68 15.08
N TRP A 93 3.88 -0.84 14.07
CA TRP A 93 2.94 0.28 14.21
C TRP A 93 1.50 -0.18 14.41
N ILE A 94 1.06 -1.17 13.62
CA ILE A 94 -0.28 -1.75 13.76
C ILE A 94 -0.45 -2.33 15.17
N GLU A 95 0.54 -3.06 15.67
CA GLU A 95 0.49 -3.61 17.04
C GLU A 95 0.43 -2.53 18.10
N ASN A 96 1.23 -1.48 18.00
CA ASN A 96 1.23 -0.38 18.96
C ASN A 96 -0.12 0.34 18.99
N LEU A 97 -0.70 0.62 17.80
CA LEU A 97 -2.03 1.22 17.70
C LEU A 97 -3.08 0.32 18.35
N LEU A 98 -3.04 -0.98 18.07
CA LEU A 98 -4.02 -1.92 18.60
C LEU A 98 -3.84 -2.16 20.10
N GLN A 99 -2.62 -2.12 20.62
CA GLN A 99 -2.36 -2.16 22.06
C GLN A 99 -2.94 -0.92 22.76
N LYS A 100 -2.82 0.26 22.13
CA LYS A 100 -3.48 1.48 22.61
C LYS A 100 -5.00 1.28 22.62
N LEU A 101 -5.59 0.84 21.50
CA LEU A 101 -7.04 0.64 21.39
C LEU A 101 -7.60 -0.37 22.41
N ARG A 102 -6.86 -1.45 22.68
CA ARG A 102 -7.21 -2.42 23.75
C ARG A 102 -7.19 -1.77 25.12
N THR A 103 -6.18 -0.95 25.40
CA THR A 103 -6.05 -0.24 26.68
C THR A 103 -7.18 0.77 26.86
N ASP A 104 -7.51 1.51 25.81
CA ASP A 104 -8.62 2.48 25.81
C ASP A 104 -9.96 1.77 26.10
N GLU A 105 -10.21 0.61 25.49
CA GLU A 105 -11.42 -0.18 25.75
C GLU A 105 -11.45 -0.78 27.16
N ALA A 106 -10.33 -1.32 27.66
CA ALA A 106 -10.25 -1.80 29.03
C ALA A 106 -10.55 -0.67 30.02
N ASN A 107 -9.99 0.52 29.79
CA ASN A 107 -10.25 1.70 30.60
C ASN A 107 -11.73 2.12 30.52
N GLU A 108 -12.35 2.09 29.35
CA GLU A 108 -13.78 2.40 29.19
C GLU A 108 -14.69 1.38 29.90
N ARG A 109 -14.34 0.09 29.87
CA ARG A 109 -15.06 -0.96 30.59
C ARG A 109 -14.95 -0.76 32.10
N VAL A 110 -13.74 -0.54 32.62
CA VAL A 110 -13.51 -0.22 34.03
C VAL A 110 -14.30 1.04 34.44
N GLN A 111 -14.28 2.11 33.63
CA GLN A 111 -15.06 3.32 33.92
C GLN A 111 -16.58 3.10 33.89
N LYS A 112 -17.08 2.15 33.07
CA LYS A 112 -18.51 1.79 33.03
C LYS A 112 -18.89 0.93 34.24
N GLU A 113 -18.01 0.03 34.68
CA GLU A 113 -18.19 -0.82 35.85
C GLU A 113 -18.07 -0.02 37.16
N GLU A 114 -17.09 0.87 37.29
CA GLU A 114 -16.95 1.81 38.43
C GLU A 114 -18.13 2.79 38.54
N LYS A 115 -18.79 3.12 37.42
CA LYS A 115 -20.04 3.89 37.42
C LYS A 115 -21.27 3.04 37.72
N ALA A 116 -21.18 1.72 37.56
CA ALA A 116 -22.28 0.79 37.78
C ALA A 116 -22.34 0.26 39.23
N ASP A 117 -21.25 0.35 40.00
CA ASP A 117 -21.23 -0.01 41.42
C ASP A 117 -20.33 0.92 42.25
N VAL A 118 -20.93 1.60 43.25
CA VAL A 118 -20.17 2.22 44.35
C VAL A 118 -20.72 1.73 45.69
N PRO A 119 -20.00 0.81 46.33
CA PRO A 119 -19.74 0.93 47.76
C PRO A 119 -18.31 1.46 47.97
N LYS A 120 -18.22 2.64 48.60
CA LYS A 120 -16.94 3.16 49.11
C LYS A 120 -16.43 2.22 50.19
N ASP A 121 -15.30 1.58 49.94
CA ASP A 121 -14.13 1.57 50.82
C ASP A 121 -13.16 0.48 50.38
N THR A 122 -11.99 0.88 49.87
CA THR A 122 -10.68 0.27 50.18
C THR A 122 -9.56 1.05 49.51
N LYS A 123 -8.46 1.21 50.25
CA LYS A 123 -7.28 2.02 49.90
C LYS A 123 -6.44 1.33 48.81
N PRO A 124 -5.79 2.06 47.88
CA PRO A 124 -4.94 1.45 46.86
C PRO A 124 -3.56 1.05 47.41
N PRO A 125 -2.94 -0.05 46.94
CA PRO A 125 -1.57 -0.40 47.29
C PRO A 125 -0.54 0.35 46.43
N GLU A 126 0.63 0.62 47.04
CA GLU A 126 1.75 1.39 46.49
C GLU A 126 2.44 0.71 45.29
N HIS A 127 2.68 1.48 44.22
CA HIS A 127 3.45 1.05 43.05
C HIS A 127 4.93 1.44 43.21
N LYS A 128 5.83 0.44 43.24
CA LYS A 128 7.29 0.67 43.14
C LYS A 128 7.68 1.07 41.71
N GLN A 129 8.48 2.13 41.58
CA GLN A 129 9.06 2.62 40.33
C GLN A 129 10.32 1.83 39.95
N THR A 130 10.50 1.57 38.64
CA THR A 130 11.68 0.92 38.06
C THR A 130 12.57 1.96 37.35
N PRO A 131 13.92 1.86 37.34
CA PRO A 131 14.82 2.93 36.89
C PRO A 131 15.06 2.95 35.36
N PRO A 132 15.59 4.06 34.79
CA PRO A 132 15.67 4.26 33.35
C PRO A 132 16.87 3.55 32.70
N ALA A 133 16.66 3.07 31.47
CA ALA A 133 17.66 2.39 30.65
C ALA A 133 18.67 3.36 29.99
N LYS A 134 19.94 2.96 29.96
CA LYS A 134 21.08 3.70 29.36
C LYS A 134 21.06 3.65 27.83
N LYS A 135 21.44 4.77 27.20
CA LYS A 135 21.56 4.96 25.73
C LYS A 135 22.83 4.30 25.17
N GLY A 136 22.67 3.51 24.10
CA GLY A 136 23.77 2.95 23.31
C GLY A 136 23.44 2.89 21.82
N SER A 137 24.45 3.15 20.98
CA SER A 137 24.48 3.28 19.51
C SER A 137 23.55 2.31 18.74
N ARG A 138 22.67 2.87 17.89
CA ARG A 138 21.39 2.25 17.50
C ARG A 138 21.23 1.80 16.03
N SER A 139 22.13 2.13 15.10
CA SER A 139 21.75 2.03 13.67
C SER A 139 22.10 0.73 12.94
N THR A 140 23.08 -0.06 13.38
CA THR A 140 23.46 -1.33 12.70
C THR A 140 22.99 -2.59 13.43
N ARG A 141 22.64 -2.49 14.71
CA ARG A 141 22.03 -3.57 15.51
C ARG A 141 20.54 -3.76 15.18
N GLN A 142 19.88 -2.68 14.78
CA GLN A 142 18.44 -2.69 14.50
C GLN A 142 18.01 -3.71 13.45
N LEU A 143 18.73 -3.90 12.34
CA LEU A 143 18.29 -4.84 11.28
C LEU A 143 18.49 -6.32 11.65
N SER A 144 19.51 -6.67 12.44
CA SER A 144 19.67 -8.05 12.94
C SER A 144 18.60 -8.36 13.98
N ASP A 145 18.35 -7.42 14.89
CA ASP A 145 17.36 -7.57 15.97
C ASP A 145 15.93 -7.66 15.38
N VAL A 146 15.66 -6.91 14.32
CA VAL A 146 14.43 -6.95 13.50
C VAL A 146 14.21 -8.35 12.90
N LYS A 147 15.19 -8.87 12.16
CA LYS A 147 15.08 -10.22 11.54
C LYS A 147 14.97 -11.34 12.56
N GLU A 148 15.64 -11.21 13.70
CA GLU A 148 15.59 -12.17 14.79
C GLU A 148 14.24 -12.12 15.52
N ASN A 149 13.70 -10.92 15.78
CA ASN A 149 12.34 -10.71 16.27
C ASN A 149 11.28 -11.26 15.30
N LEU A 150 11.46 -11.10 13.99
CA LEU A 150 10.55 -11.69 13.01
C LEU A 150 10.63 -13.22 13.03
N LYS A 151 11.83 -13.83 13.10
CA LYS A 151 11.96 -15.29 13.24
C LYS A 151 11.37 -15.81 14.55
N GLU A 152 11.56 -15.08 15.64
CA GLU A 152 11.00 -15.40 16.94
C GLU A 152 9.47 -15.26 16.92
N ARG A 153 8.92 -14.23 16.28
CA ARG A 153 7.47 -14.02 16.11
C ARG A 153 6.81 -15.00 15.15
N LEU A 154 7.46 -15.29 14.01
CA LEU A 154 6.99 -16.26 13.03
C LEU A 154 7.16 -17.71 13.49
N GLY A 155 8.03 -17.94 14.47
CA GLY A 155 8.23 -19.22 15.15
C GLY A 155 7.45 -19.36 16.46
N LYS A 156 6.88 -18.27 16.99
CA LYS A 156 5.90 -18.29 18.08
C LYS A 156 4.55 -18.66 17.49
N GLU A 157 3.81 -19.50 18.20
CA GLU A 157 2.41 -19.73 17.87
C GLU A 157 1.66 -18.39 17.90
N ALA A 158 0.76 -18.18 16.95
CA ALA A 158 -0.04 -16.97 16.86
C ALA A 158 -0.70 -16.73 18.22
N HIS A 159 -0.50 -15.54 18.80
CA HIS A 159 -1.14 -15.18 20.06
C HIS A 159 -2.64 -15.12 19.83
N VAL A 160 -3.38 -16.09 20.37
CA VAL A 160 -4.83 -16.18 20.19
C VAL A 160 -5.52 -15.04 20.94
N VAL A 161 -6.32 -14.24 20.24
CA VAL A 161 -7.21 -13.25 20.86
C VAL A 161 -8.62 -13.83 20.88
N GLN A 162 -9.21 -13.95 22.07
CA GLN A 162 -10.60 -14.40 22.21
C GLN A 162 -11.56 -13.29 21.74
N PHE A 163 -12.42 -13.62 20.79
CA PHE A 163 -13.53 -12.76 20.35
C PHE A 163 -14.76 -13.04 21.23
N GLY A 164 -15.40 -11.99 21.74
CA GLY A 164 -16.44 -12.06 22.78
C GLY A 164 -17.84 -12.54 22.34
N GLY A 165 -17.97 -13.19 21.18
CA GLY A 165 -19.24 -13.68 20.65
C GLY A 165 -19.81 -12.86 19.48
N VAL A 166 -21.13 -12.98 19.26
CA VAL A 166 -21.76 -12.70 17.94
C VAL A 166 -21.88 -11.21 17.60
N LYS A 167 -21.75 -10.33 18.58
CA LYS A 167 -21.67 -8.88 18.35
C LYS A 167 -20.22 -8.44 18.49
N LEU A 168 -19.51 -8.38 17.38
CA LEU A 168 -18.18 -7.78 17.32
C LEU A 168 -18.23 -6.33 17.84
N THR A 169 -17.38 -6.04 18.81
CA THR A 169 -17.01 -4.69 19.22
C THR A 169 -16.35 -3.96 18.06
N ASP A 170 -16.32 -2.62 18.11
CA ASP A 170 -15.66 -1.86 17.06
C ASP A 170 -14.15 -2.14 17.02
N ASN A 171 -13.53 -2.46 18.16
CA ASN A 171 -12.12 -2.84 18.22
C ASN A 171 -11.84 -4.19 17.58
N GLU A 172 -12.68 -5.20 17.81
CA GLU A 172 -12.56 -6.51 17.14
C GLU A 172 -12.67 -6.36 15.62
N LYS A 173 -13.58 -5.51 15.13
CA LYS A 173 -13.67 -5.21 13.69
C LYS A 173 -12.41 -4.53 13.17
N LYS A 174 -11.84 -3.56 13.91
CA LYS A 174 -10.59 -2.90 13.56
C LYS A 174 -9.41 -3.88 13.53
N GLN A 175 -9.37 -4.84 14.46
CA GLN A 175 -8.35 -5.92 14.47
C GLN A 175 -8.45 -6.80 13.22
N ILE A 176 -9.66 -7.23 12.86
CA ILE A 176 -9.89 -8.02 11.63
C ILE A 176 -9.47 -7.22 10.39
N VAL A 177 -9.87 -5.95 10.29
CA VAL A 177 -9.46 -5.06 9.20
C VAL A 177 -7.95 -4.84 9.17
N ALA A 178 -7.29 -4.71 10.32
CA ALA A 178 -5.84 -4.58 10.39
C ALA A 178 -5.13 -5.84 9.89
N ALA A 179 -5.67 -7.04 10.15
CA ALA A 179 -5.15 -8.28 9.58
C ALA A 179 -5.33 -8.33 8.05
N VAL A 180 -6.45 -7.81 7.54
CA VAL A 180 -6.65 -7.64 6.08
C VAL A 180 -5.64 -6.66 5.49
N ALA A 181 -5.35 -5.55 6.17
CA ALA A 181 -4.37 -4.57 5.72
C ALA A 181 -2.97 -5.18 5.49
N VAL A 182 -2.59 -6.22 6.26
CA VAL A 182 -1.33 -6.96 6.03
C VAL A 182 -1.25 -7.59 4.65
N CYS A 183 -2.40 -7.92 4.05
CA CYS A 183 -2.46 -8.47 2.70
C CYS A 183 -2.35 -7.38 1.61
N GLU A 184 -2.79 -6.16 1.91
CA GLU A 184 -2.93 -5.06 0.94
C GLU A 184 -1.78 -4.04 1.00
N MET A 185 -1.02 -4.02 2.10
CA MET A 185 0.03 -3.03 2.31
C MET A 185 1.32 -3.35 1.55
N ASN A 186 1.92 -2.29 1.02
CA ASN A 186 3.34 -2.29 0.71
C ASN A 186 4.12 -2.04 2.01
N ALA A 187 5.44 -1.89 1.92
CA ALA A 187 6.30 -1.85 3.09
C ALA A 187 6.07 -0.65 4.04
N ASP A 188 5.24 0.34 3.70
CA ASP A 188 5.04 1.56 4.51
C ASP A 188 3.73 1.56 5.35
N GLY A 189 2.99 0.44 5.39
CA GLY A 189 1.85 0.25 6.31
C GLY A 189 0.73 1.28 6.13
N PHE A 190 0.38 2.00 7.19
CA PHE A 190 -0.60 3.10 7.14
C PHE A 190 -0.19 4.27 6.23
N GLY A 191 1.08 4.36 5.86
CA GLY A 191 1.61 5.31 4.87
C GLY A 191 1.82 4.71 3.48
N SER A 192 1.38 3.46 3.24
CA SER A 192 1.54 2.77 1.97
C SER A 192 0.97 3.58 0.82
N ILE A 193 1.76 3.78 -0.24
CA ILE A 193 1.34 4.49 -1.45
C ILE A 193 1.54 3.64 -2.69
N ASN A 194 0.56 3.72 -3.61
CA ASN A 194 0.74 3.40 -5.01
C ASN A 194 0.80 4.72 -5.79
N THR A 195 1.92 4.94 -6.51
CA THR A 195 2.23 6.21 -7.19
C THR A 195 1.66 6.27 -8.61
N ASP A 196 0.38 5.88 -8.77
CA ASP A 196 -0.25 5.66 -10.07
C ASP A 196 0.54 4.65 -10.94
N GLN A 197 1.25 3.72 -10.30
CA GLN A 197 2.12 2.77 -11.00
C GLN A 197 1.32 1.78 -11.83
N GLU A 198 0.04 1.60 -11.51
CA GLU A 198 -0.87 0.84 -12.37
C GLU A 198 -0.83 1.41 -13.78
N PHE A 199 -0.96 2.74 -13.93
CA PHE A 199 -0.84 3.47 -15.20
C PHE A 199 0.53 3.25 -15.91
N VAL A 200 1.61 3.17 -15.13
CA VAL A 200 3.00 3.17 -15.62
C VAL A 200 3.59 1.75 -15.76
N GLY A 201 2.90 0.72 -15.28
CA GLY A 201 3.47 -0.55 -14.80
C GLY A 201 4.17 -1.46 -15.82
N ARG A 202 4.17 -1.15 -17.11
CA ARG A 202 4.98 -1.89 -18.12
C ARG A 202 6.12 -1.10 -18.74
N LYS A 203 6.27 0.20 -18.43
CA LYS A 203 7.34 1.04 -19.02
C LYS A 203 8.76 0.69 -18.54
N TYR A 204 8.88 -0.15 -17.50
CA TYR A 204 10.16 -0.47 -16.83
C TYR A 204 10.45 -1.98 -16.66
N GLY A 205 9.89 -2.86 -17.50
CA GLY A 205 10.27 -4.28 -17.52
C GLY A 205 9.85 -5.12 -16.30
N LYS A 206 9.05 -4.57 -15.38
CA LYS A 206 8.31 -5.40 -14.41
C LYS A 206 7.11 -6.02 -15.11
N LYS A 207 6.78 -7.28 -14.79
CA LYS A 207 5.43 -7.80 -15.03
C LYS A 207 4.49 -6.85 -14.28
N GLY A 208 3.84 -5.93 -14.99
CA GLY A 208 2.74 -5.17 -14.40
C GLY A 208 1.71 -6.14 -13.81
N ILE A 209 0.76 -5.66 -13.00
CA ILE A 209 -0.36 -6.49 -12.55
C ILE A 209 -1.04 -7.04 -13.80
N GLY A 210 -0.81 -8.32 -14.10
CA GLY A 210 -1.25 -8.93 -15.34
C GLY A 210 -2.77 -8.89 -15.42
N GLY A 211 -3.32 -8.37 -16.52
CA GLY A 211 -4.74 -8.55 -16.86
C GLY A 211 -5.68 -7.35 -16.64
N LEU A 212 -5.23 -6.21 -16.10
CA LEU A 212 -6.09 -5.03 -15.96
C LEU A 212 -6.01 -4.14 -17.21
N THR A 213 -6.99 -4.29 -18.09
CA THR A 213 -7.09 -3.56 -19.38
C THR A 213 -7.09 -2.04 -19.27
N TYR A 214 -7.40 -1.48 -18.10
CA TYR A 214 -7.46 -0.03 -17.87
C TYR A 214 -6.14 0.58 -17.42
N SER A 215 -5.19 -0.22 -16.94
CA SER A 215 -3.92 0.19 -16.31
C SER A 215 -2.97 0.95 -17.24
N ARG A 216 -3.34 1.28 -18.48
CA ARG A 216 -2.53 2.10 -19.39
C ARG A 216 -3.37 3.16 -20.09
N ILE A 217 -4.59 3.33 -19.62
CA ILE A 217 -5.62 4.19 -20.21
C ILE A 217 -6.12 5.15 -19.14
N VAL A 218 -6.29 4.70 -17.90
CA VAL A 218 -6.90 5.47 -16.83
C VAL A 218 -5.89 5.76 -15.73
N HIS A 219 -5.77 7.03 -15.35
CA HIS A 219 -5.10 7.42 -14.11
C HIS A 219 -6.04 7.17 -12.93
N ILE A 220 -5.63 6.29 -12.03
CA ILE A 220 -6.30 6.10 -10.72
C ILE A 220 -5.80 7.16 -9.73
N GLY A 221 -4.61 7.70 -9.99
CA GLY A 221 -3.94 8.69 -9.16
C GLY A 221 -3.29 8.04 -7.95
N LEU A 222 -3.22 8.78 -6.84
CA LEU A 222 -2.67 8.25 -5.60
C LEU A 222 -3.63 7.24 -4.99
N SER A 223 -3.16 6.02 -4.75
CA SER A 223 -3.78 5.09 -3.79
C SER A 223 -2.99 5.12 -2.50
N TYR A 224 -3.66 5.31 -1.36
CA TYR A 224 -3.00 5.57 -0.08
C TYR A 224 -3.54 4.69 1.04
N GLY A 225 -2.68 4.33 1.99
CA GLY A 225 -3.06 3.76 3.26
C GLY A 225 -3.27 2.25 3.28
N VAL A 226 -3.77 1.77 4.42
CA VAL A 226 -3.87 0.35 4.79
C VAL A 226 -4.65 -0.54 3.84
N ILE A 227 -5.63 0.04 3.13
CA ILE A 227 -6.45 -0.68 2.14
C ILE A 227 -6.46 0.03 0.79
N GLN A 228 -5.46 0.89 0.53
CA GLN A 228 -5.26 1.58 -0.75
C GLN A 228 -6.47 2.43 -1.20
N TYR A 229 -6.90 3.37 -0.36
CA TYR A 229 -7.93 4.37 -0.69
C TYR A 229 -7.50 5.19 -1.91
N THR A 230 -8.29 5.13 -2.98
CA THR A 230 -7.89 5.71 -4.27
C THR A 230 -8.44 7.11 -4.47
N GLN A 231 -7.62 7.97 -5.07
CA GLN A 231 -7.98 9.33 -5.47
C GLN A 231 -9.14 9.33 -6.47
N ASP A 232 -9.07 8.50 -7.53
CA ASP A 232 -10.12 8.47 -8.57
C ASP A 232 -11.50 8.05 -8.04
N SER A 233 -11.57 7.09 -7.11
CA SER A 233 -12.85 6.65 -6.55
C SER A 233 -13.51 7.69 -5.63
N GLY A 234 -12.71 8.60 -5.07
CA GLY A 234 -13.14 9.55 -4.03
C GLY A 234 -12.97 9.01 -2.61
N SER A 235 -12.66 7.73 -2.42
CA SER A 235 -12.44 7.16 -1.09
C SER A 235 -11.27 7.83 -0.35
N LEU A 236 -10.22 8.27 -1.07
CA LEU A 236 -9.16 9.08 -0.47
C LEU A 236 -9.70 10.41 0.07
N GLY A 237 -10.62 11.05 -0.66
CA GLY A 237 -11.24 12.30 -0.20
C GLY A 237 -12.09 12.11 1.05
N ASP A 238 -12.91 11.06 1.09
CA ASP A 238 -13.71 10.72 2.26
C ASP A 238 -12.83 10.44 3.50
N LEU A 239 -11.71 9.74 3.31
CA LEU A 239 -10.72 9.50 4.36
C LEU A 239 -10.13 10.81 4.90
N LEU A 240 -9.75 11.73 4.01
CA LEU A 240 -9.17 13.02 4.39
C LEU A 240 -10.18 13.92 5.13
N VAL A 241 -11.44 13.90 4.72
CA VAL A 241 -12.54 14.58 5.44
C VAL A 241 -12.66 14.03 6.86
N LYS A 242 -12.63 12.71 7.04
CA LYS A 242 -12.68 12.07 8.36
C LYS A 242 -11.47 12.45 9.21
N MET A 243 -10.27 12.53 8.63
CA MET A 243 -9.08 12.98 9.35
C MET A 243 -9.20 14.43 9.81
N LYS A 244 -9.67 15.32 8.92
CA LYS A 244 -9.90 16.73 9.29
C LYS A 244 -10.95 16.86 10.40
N ALA A 245 -12.00 16.03 10.37
CA ALA A 245 -13.02 16.02 11.41
C ALA A 245 -12.47 15.51 12.77
N LYS A 246 -11.62 14.47 12.76
CA LYS A 246 -11.01 13.95 13.99
C LYS A 246 -9.98 14.91 14.59
N ASN A 247 -9.09 15.47 13.76
CA ASN A 247 -8.05 16.38 14.20
C ASN A 247 -7.67 17.40 13.10
N GLY A 248 -8.46 18.47 12.98
CA GLY A 248 -8.27 19.50 11.95
C GLY A 248 -6.95 20.27 12.04
N ALA A 249 -6.43 20.47 13.26
CA ALA A 249 -5.14 21.13 13.47
C ALA A 249 -4.00 20.27 12.93
N LYS A 250 -3.94 18.99 13.31
CA LYS A 250 -2.93 18.06 12.81
C LYS A 250 -3.08 17.81 11.30
N PHE A 251 -4.32 17.76 10.79
CA PHE A 251 -4.57 17.68 9.35
C PHE A 251 -3.95 18.85 8.59
N THR A 252 -4.15 20.08 9.07
CA THR A 252 -3.61 21.30 8.46
C THR A 252 -2.08 21.36 8.56
N GLU A 253 -1.51 20.97 9.69
CA GLU A 253 -0.06 20.84 9.88
C GLU A 253 0.54 19.89 8.82
N VAL A 254 -0.01 18.68 8.70
CA VAL A 254 0.56 17.61 7.87
C VAL A 254 0.31 17.85 6.38
N PHE A 255 -0.94 18.10 6.00
CA PHE A 255 -1.33 18.20 4.58
C PHE A 255 -1.26 19.62 4.03
N GLY A 256 -1.43 20.64 4.88
CA GLY A 256 -1.30 22.04 4.49
C GLY A 256 0.10 22.61 4.65
N GLY A 257 0.98 21.95 5.43
CA GLY A 257 2.21 22.58 5.90
C GLY A 257 1.91 23.80 6.79
N GLY A 258 0.79 23.77 7.51
CA GLY A 258 0.29 24.89 8.32
C GLY A 258 -0.70 25.82 7.59
N ASP A 259 -0.87 25.70 6.27
CA ASP A 259 -1.84 26.50 5.50
C ASP A 259 -3.17 25.75 5.31
N SER A 260 -4.25 26.28 5.90
CA SER A 260 -5.58 25.67 5.83
C SER A 260 -6.18 25.69 4.43
N ALA A 261 -5.88 26.69 3.60
CA ALA A 261 -6.38 26.76 2.23
C ALA A 261 -5.74 25.69 1.35
N ILE A 262 -4.44 25.42 1.55
CA ILE A 262 -3.76 24.30 0.89
C ILE A 262 -4.35 22.97 1.33
N ALA A 263 -4.56 22.77 2.64
CA ALA A 263 -5.16 21.56 3.16
C ALA A 263 -6.59 21.33 2.62
N ASP A 264 -7.39 22.39 2.51
CA ASP A 264 -8.76 22.33 2.00
C ASP A 264 -8.81 22.05 0.50
N SER A 265 -7.86 22.60 -0.26
CA SER A 265 -7.75 22.32 -1.70
C SER A 265 -7.52 20.83 -1.99
N LEU A 266 -6.81 20.12 -1.10
CA LEU A 266 -6.61 18.67 -1.20
C LEU A 266 -7.94 17.92 -1.01
N ILE A 267 -8.76 18.30 -0.01
CA ILE A 267 -10.08 17.72 0.20
C ILE A 267 -10.98 18.00 -1.00
N THR A 268 -11.02 19.24 -1.49
CA THR A 268 -11.82 19.61 -2.67
C THR A 268 -11.41 18.78 -3.88
N LEU A 269 -10.11 18.71 -4.19
CA LEU A 269 -9.60 17.90 -5.28
C LEU A 269 -10.06 16.44 -5.15
N THR A 270 -9.88 15.83 -3.99
CA THR A 270 -10.08 14.37 -3.82
C THR A 270 -11.54 13.96 -3.61
N THR A 271 -12.46 14.90 -3.38
CA THR A 271 -13.90 14.63 -3.23
C THR A 271 -14.69 15.00 -4.49
N THR A 272 -14.69 16.29 -4.84
CA THR A 272 -15.50 16.86 -5.92
C THR A 272 -14.67 17.23 -7.16
N GLY A 273 -13.34 17.18 -7.06
CA GLY A 273 -12.45 17.71 -8.08
C GLY A 273 -12.25 19.22 -7.95
N ARG A 274 -11.22 19.75 -8.61
CA ARG A 274 -10.93 21.19 -8.55
C ARG A 274 -12.14 22.03 -8.99
N ALA A 275 -12.38 23.13 -8.28
CA ALA A 275 -13.53 24.01 -8.53
C ALA A 275 -13.58 24.56 -9.96
N ASP A 276 -12.43 24.87 -10.56
CA ASP A 276 -12.35 25.37 -11.94
C ASP A 276 -12.71 24.33 -13.01
N LEU A 277 -12.71 23.04 -12.64
CA LEU A 277 -13.13 21.94 -13.50
C LEU A 277 -14.55 21.46 -13.19
N ALA A 278 -15.20 22.00 -12.16
CA ALA A 278 -16.50 21.51 -11.68
C ALA A 278 -17.56 21.54 -12.79
N ASN A 279 -17.58 22.59 -13.61
CA ASN A 279 -18.54 22.78 -14.70
C ASN A 279 -18.06 22.21 -16.06
N ASN A 280 -16.83 21.68 -16.13
CA ASN A 280 -16.35 21.08 -17.36
C ASN A 280 -17.01 19.69 -17.56
N ALA A 281 -17.95 19.61 -18.50
CA ALA A 281 -18.68 18.37 -18.81
C ALA A 281 -17.83 17.33 -19.56
N THR A 282 -16.71 17.75 -20.16
CA THR A 282 -15.82 16.86 -20.93
C THR A 282 -14.92 16.00 -20.05
N ILE A 283 -14.69 16.43 -18.81
CA ILE A 283 -13.86 15.69 -17.84
C ILE A 283 -14.80 14.90 -16.93
N PRO A 284 -14.68 13.56 -16.86
CA PRO A 284 -15.52 12.78 -15.97
C PRO A 284 -15.10 13.00 -14.51
N MET A 285 -16.01 12.78 -13.56
CA MET A 285 -15.66 12.83 -12.13
C MET A 285 -14.60 11.79 -11.77
N SER A 286 -14.82 10.54 -12.21
CA SER A 286 -13.90 9.41 -12.11
C SER A 286 -13.53 8.92 -13.50
N GLY A 287 -12.23 8.80 -13.77
CA GLY A 287 -11.71 8.20 -14.99
C GLY A 287 -12.07 6.73 -15.10
N GLN A 288 -12.03 5.98 -13.99
CA GLN A 288 -12.36 4.56 -14.00
C GLN A 288 -13.84 4.30 -14.30
N ALA A 289 -14.74 5.09 -13.70
CA ALA A 289 -16.16 5.02 -13.98
C ALA A 289 -16.46 5.35 -15.44
N TYR A 290 -15.80 6.38 -15.98
CA TYR A 290 -15.91 6.74 -17.39
C TYR A 290 -15.41 5.62 -18.31
N TRP A 291 -14.23 5.05 -18.03
CA TRP A 291 -13.71 3.89 -18.76
C TRP A 291 -14.70 2.72 -18.75
N ASN A 292 -15.26 2.37 -17.59
CA ASN A 292 -16.26 1.31 -17.47
C ASN A 292 -17.49 1.56 -18.36
N SER A 293 -17.87 2.83 -18.58
CA SER A 293 -18.99 3.21 -19.45
C SER A 293 -18.68 3.10 -20.96
N ILE A 294 -17.41 3.18 -21.35
CA ILE A 294 -16.99 3.18 -22.76
C ILE A 294 -16.25 1.92 -23.21
N ARG A 295 -15.67 1.13 -22.31
CA ARG A 295 -14.76 0.01 -22.63
C ARG A 295 -15.32 -1.07 -23.55
N ARG A 296 -16.65 -1.17 -23.68
CA ARG A 296 -17.35 -2.11 -24.58
C ARG A 296 -17.80 -1.46 -25.90
N LYS A 297 -17.73 -0.14 -26.01
CA LYS A 297 -18.10 0.66 -27.19
C LYS A 297 -16.93 0.75 -28.18
N PRO A 298 -17.15 1.15 -29.44
CA PRO A 298 -16.07 1.28 -30.43
C PRO A 298 -14.89 2.13 -29.94
N GLU A 299 -15.16 3.25 -29.28
CA GLU A 299 -14.12 4.18 -28.80
C GLU A 299 -13.26 3.54 -27.70
N GLY A 300 -13.89 2.83 -26.75
CA GLY A 300 -13.17 2.12 -25.70
C GLY A 300 -12.38 0.92 -26.21
N LYS A 301 -12.93 0.17 -27.18
CA LYS A 301 -12.21 -0.93 -27.85
C LYS A 301 -10.97 -0.41 -28.59
N GLU A 302 -11.09 0.75 -29.24
CA GLU A 302 -9.96 1.38 -29.92
C GLU A 302 -8.87 1.85 -28.94
N LEU A 303 -9.26 2.49 -27.83
CA LEU A 303 -8.31 2.85 -26.76
C LEU A 303 -7.61 1.61 -26.18
N ALA A 304 -8.33 0.51 -25.95
CA ALA A 304 -7.73 -0.75 -25.50
C ALA A 304 -6.76 -1.32 -26.53
N ARG A 305 -7.09 -1.26 -27.82
CA ARG A 305 -6.22 -1.72 -28.90
C ARG A 305 -4.93 -0.90 -28.95
N LEU A 306 -5.04 0.43 -28.89
CA LEU A 306 -3.89 1.35 -28.88
C LEU A 306 -3.01 1.13 -27.66
N ALA A 307 -3.61 1.04 -26.47
CA ALA A 307 -2.88 0.76 -25.24
C ALA A 307 -2.14 -0.59 -25.33
N ASN A 308 -2.73 -1.63 -25.90
CA ASN A 308 -2.10 -2.97 -26.00
C ASN A 308 -1.29 -3.21 -27.28
N GLY A 309 -0.98 -2.17 -28.06
CA GLY A 309 -0.20 -2.28 -29.30
C GLY A 309 1.24 -2.78 -29.10
N PRO A 310 1.90 -3.25 -30.18
CA PRO A 310 3.18 -3.98 -30.16
C PRO A 310 4.37 -3.19 -29.60
N THR A 311 4.35 -1.86 -29.70
CA THR A 311 5.38 -0.96 -29.17
C THR A 311 5.18 -0.62 -27.69
N GLN A 312 3.97 -0.85 -27.14
CA GLN A 312 3.58 -0.57 -25.75
C GLN A 312 3.96 0.85 -25.23
N SER A 313 4.25 1.80 -26.11
CA SER A 313 4.68 3.18 -25.80
C SER A 313 3.73 4.28 -26.29
N ASP A 314 2.67 3.92 -27.03
CA ASP A 314 2.07 4.85 -28.02
C ASP A 314 0.67 5.36 -27.67
N LEU A 315 0.21 5.29 -26.41
CA LEU A 315 -0.97 6.08 -26.04
C LEU A 315 -0.50 7.52 -25.81
N PRO A 316 -0.80 8.50 -26.70
CA PRO A 316 -0.40 9.87 -26.46
C PRO A 316 -1.12 10.40 -25.21
N VAL A 317 -0.51 11.35 -24.50
CA VAL A 317 -1.07 11.96 -23.29
C VAL A 317 -2.50 12.48 -23.51
N SER A 318 -2.80 12.96 -24.71
CA SER A 318 -4.15 13.42 -25.11
C SER A 318 -5.23 12.33 -25.14
N ARG A 319 -4.84 11.05 -25.04
CA ARG A 319 -5.73 9.89 -25.04
C ARG A 319 -5.78 9.19 -23.67
N GLU A 320 -5.06 9.70 -22.68
CA GLU A 320 -5.14 9.26 -21.30
C GLU A 320 -6.46 9.76 -20.68
N ILE A 321 -7.12 8.90 -19.92
CA ILE A 321 -8.34 9.20 -19.20
C ILE A 321 -7.96 9.64 -17.79
N ARG A 322 -8.34 10.87 -17.45
CA ARG A 322 -8.08 11.48 -16.16
C ARG A 322 -9.36 12.12 -15.62
N GLY A 323 -9.74 11.74 -14.40
CA GLY A 323 -10.94 12.28 -13.74
C GLY A 323 -10.73 13.68 -13.14
N LYS A 324 -11.81 14.35 -12.77
CA LYS A 324 -11.78 15.65 -12.04
C LYS A 324 -11.04 15.54 -10.71
N ARG A 325 -11.11 14.37 -10.07
CA ARG A 325 -10.39 14.10 -8.81
C ARG A 325 -8.91 13.84 -8.98
N VAL A 326 -8.44 13.52 -10.18
CA VAL A 326 -7.05 13.14 -10.46
C VAL A 326 -6.37 14.27 -11.22
N GLN A 327 -6.13 15.40 -10.55
CA GLN A 327 -5.58 16.61 -11.16
C GLN A 327 -4.45 17.17 -10.31
N PRO A 328 -3.46 17.84 -10.92
CA PRO A 328 -2.40 18.48 -10.16
C PRO A 328 -2.93 19.68 -9.38
N ILE A 329 -2.42 19.87 -8.16
CA ILE A 329 -2.68 21.03 -7.29
C ILE A 329 -1.37 21.52 -6.65
N PRO A 330 -1.24 22.82 -6.34
CA PRO A 330 -0.04 23.36 -5.71
C PRO A 330 0.08 22.91 -4.25
N ALA A 331 1.27 22.48 -3.82
CA ALA A 331 1.53 22.07 -2.43
C ALA A 331 1.81 23.25 -1.49
N GLN A 332 1.99 24.45 -2.05
CA GLN A 332 2.26 25.71 -1.36
C GLN A 332 1.67 26.86 -2.17
N LYS A 333 1.35 27.97 -1.50
CA LYS A 333 0.79 29.16 -2.17
C LYS A 333 1.76 29.69 -3.24
N GLY A 334 1.27 29.82 -4.47
CA GLY A 334 2.04 30.32 -5.62
C GLY A 334 2.99 29.29 -6.26
N ALA A 335 3.09 28.07 -5.73
CA ALA A 335 3.88 27.01 -6.34
C ALA A 335 3.21 26.43 -7.60
N THR A 336 3.99 25.76 -8.44
CA THR A 336 3.48 24.98 -9.55
C THR A 336 2.63 23.81 -9.05
N ALA A 337 1.53 23.53 -9.73
CA ALA A 337 0.68 22.39 -9.42
C ALA A 337 1.37 21.07 -9.78
N THR A 338 1.32 20.09 -8.87
CA THR A 338 1.90 18.76 -9.09
C THR A 338 0.90 17.67 -8.73
N ASP A 339 1.08 16.47 -9.29
CA ASP A 339 0.29 15.29 -8.92
C ASP A 339 0.57 14.87 -7.47
N LEU A 340 -0.44 14.31 -6.79
CA LEU A 340 -0.35 13.96 -5.37
C LEU A 340 0.71 12.90 -5.05
N TRP A 341 1.05 12.05 -6.02
CA TRP A 341 2.07 11.01 -5.89
C TRP A 341 3.49 11.50 -6.19
N THR A 342 3.69 12.82 -6.29
CA THR A 342 4.99 13.45 -6.58
C THR A 342 5.34 14.52 -5.56
N GLY A 343 6.64 14.85 -5.47
CA GLY A 343 7.16 15.97 -4.67
C GLY A 343 6.64 16.02 -3.24
N THR A 344 6.34 17.24 -2.78
CA THR A 344 5.90 17.53 -1.42
C THR A 344 4.60 16.83 -1.03
N TRP A 345 3.67 16.62 -1.96
CA TRP A 345 2.44 15.88 -1.65
C TRP A 345 2.73 14.45 -1.24
N LYS A 346 3.57 13.76 -2.01
CA LYS A 346 4.00 12.39 -1.68
C LYS A 346 4.64 12.32 -0.31
N GLU A 347 5.54 13.26 0.01
CA GLU A 347 6.21 13.33 1.31
C GLU A 347 5.22 13.54 2.46
N ARG A 348 4.22 14.41 2.27
CA ARG A 348 3.15 14.63 3.25
C ARG A 348 2.31 13.39 3.49
N PHE A 349 1.95 12.64 2.45
CA PHE A 349 1.23 11.37 2.60
C PHE A 349 2.07 10.33 3.36
N LEU A 350 3.35 10.16 3.00
CA LEU A 350 4.26 9.26 3.72
C LEU A 350 4.41 9.65 5.21
N ALA A 351 4.47 10.95 5.50
CA ALA A 351 4.52 11.46 6.87
C ALA A 351 3.18 11.26 7.62
N ALA A 352 2.05 11.42 6.94
CA ALA A 352 0.72 11.24 7.51
C ALA A 352 0.50 9.80 8.01
N GLY A 353 1.12 8.80 7.38
CA GLY A 353 1.07 7.41 7.82
C GLY A 353 1.57 7.17 9.24
N LYS A 354 2.33 8.13 9.82
CA LYS A 354 2.88 8.06 11.19
C LYS A 354 1.99 8.72 12.24
N VAL A 355 0.89 9.35 11.82
CA VAL A 355 -0.01 10.10 12.71
C VAL A 355 -1.05 9.16 13.29
N LEU A 356 -1.00 8.89 14.59
CA LEU A 356 -1.90 7.93 15.27
C LEU A 356 -3.39 8.18 14.99
N ASP A 357 -3.84 9.43 15.10
CA ASP A 357 -5.24 9.78 14.80
C ASP A 357 -5.62 9.40 13.36
N PHE A 358 -4.69 9.53 12.43
CA PHE A 358 -4.94 9.20 11.02
C PHE A 358 -4.90 7.69 10.77
N GLN A 359 -4.05 6.96 11.48
CA GLN A 359 -4.03 5.49 11.44
C GLN A 359 -5.37 4.94 11.94
N GLU A 360 -5.89 5.48 13.04
CA GLU A 360 -7.20 5.09 13.57
C GLU A 360 -8.33 5.42 12.60
N VAL A 361 -8.35 6.63 12.02
CA VAL A 361 -9.34 7.03 10.99
C VAL A 361 -9.33 6.09 9.79
N GLN A 362 -8.17 5.58 9.38
CA GLN A 362 -8.10 4.59 8.33
C GLN A 362 -8.84 3.30 8.74
N LEU A 363 -8.55 2.74 9.92
CA LEU A 363 -9.25 1.53 10.38
C LEU A 363 -10.75 1.77 10.56
N ASP A 364 -11.15 2.89 11.15
CA ASP A 364 -12.56 3.28 11.33
C ASP A 364 -13.27 3.34 9.99
N PHE A 365 -12.68 4.03 9.02
CA PHE A 365 -13.27 4.17 7.70
C PHE A 365 -13.36 2.84 6.97
N ALA A 366 -12.33 1.98 7.09
CA ALA A 366 -12.38 0.64 6.52
C ALA A 366 -13.49 -0.21 7.14
N VAL A 367 -13.66 -0.14 8.46
CA VAL A 367 -14.74 -0.83 9.19
C VAL A 367 -16.10 -0.32 8.72
N GLU A 368 -16.33 0.99 8.75
CA GLU A 368 -17.61 1.59 8.38
C GLU A 368 -18.00 1.30 6.93
N ARG A 369 -17.05 1.46 6.00
CA ARG A 369 -17.32 1.45 4.57
C ARG A 369 -17.30 0.07 3.95
N TYR A 370 -16.49 -0.84 4.48
CA TYR A 370 -16.26 -2.16 3.86
C TYR A 370 -16.55 -3.31 4.81
N PHE A 371 -16.26 -3.20 6.10
CA PHE A 371 -16.56 -4.29 7.03
C PHE A 371 -18.05 -4.36 7.38
N ASN A 372 -18.63 -3.30 7.94
CA ASN A 372 -20.02 -3.30 8.39
C ASN A 372 -21.03 -3.73 7.31
N PRO A 373 -20.92 -3.30 6.04
CA PRO A 373 -21.85 -3.73 4.99
C PRO A 373 -21.83 -5.23 4.69
N LEU A 374 -20.75 -5.96 4.99
CA LEU A 374 -20.68 -7.41 4.76
C LEU A 374 -21.37 -8.22 5.85
N LEU A 375 -21.56 -7.66 7.04
CA LEU A 375 -22.04 -8.39 8.22
C LEU A 375 -23.41 -9.03 8.01
N GLN A 376 -24.29 -8.39 7.25
CA GLN A 376 -25.59 -8.99 6.92
C GLN A 376 -25.45 -10.25 6.05
N LEU A 377 -24.52 -10.25 5.09
CA LEU A 377 -24.26 -11.39 4.22
C LEU A 377 -23.56 -12.52 4.98
N ALA A 378 -22.59 -12.18 5.83
CA ALA A 378 -21.95 -13.11 6.76
C ALA A 378 -22.98 -13.76 7.68
N LYS A 379 -23.89 -12.97 8.24
CA LYS A 379 -25.00 -13.43 9.09
C LYS A 379 -25.90 -14.43 8.38
N THR A 380 -26.34 -14.13 7.15
CA THR A 380 -27.19 -15.05 6.38
C THR A 380 -26.50 -16.39 6.08
N ASN A 381 -25.17 -16.39 5.93
CA ASN A 381 -24.40 -17.61 5.61
C ASN A 381 -23.71 -18.23 6.83
N ASN A 382 -23.98 -17.72 8.02
CA ASN A 382 -23.34 -18.14 9.27
C ASN A 382 -21.80 -18.17 9.22
N VAL A 383 -21.22 -17.19 8.51
CA VAL A 383 -19.78 -16.93 8.56
C VAL A 383 -19.51 -16.19 9.84
N ARG A 384 -18.88 -16.87 10.78
CA ARG A 384 -18.54 -16.35 12.09
C ARG A 384 -17.05 -16.20 12.25
N SER A 385 -16.19 -17.07 11.70
CA SER A 385 -14.75 -17.04 11.99
C SER A 385 -14.06 -15.72 11.64
N ALA A 386 -13.07 -15.30 12.46
CA ALA A 386 -12.37 -14.03 12.27
C ALA A 386 -11.63 -14.07 10.95
N LEU A 387 -11.05 -15.23 10.63
CA LEU A 387 -10.45 -15.55 9.35
C LEU A 387 -11.44 -15.47 8.18
N GLY A 388 -12.64 -16.05 8.31
CA GLY A 388 -13.70 -15.98 7.31
C GLY A 388 -14.19 -14.56 7.07
N LEU A 389 -14.44 -13.80 8.14
CA LEU A 389 -14.80 -12.39 8.07
C LEU A 389 -13.67 -11.53 7.48
N ALA A 390 -12.42 -11.81 7.81
CA ALA A 390 -11.25 -11.15 7.22
C ALA A 390 -11.21 -11.37 5.71
N PHE A 391 -11.40 -12.62 5.27
CA PHE A 391 -11.41 -12.94 3.85
C PHE A 391 -12.56 -12.24 3.10
N LEU A 392 -13.78 -12.27 3.66
CA LEU A 392 -14.91 -11.55 3.09
C LEU A 392 -14.66 -10.03 3.03
N ALA A 393 -14.07 -9.46 4.08
CA ALA A 393 -13.73 -8.04 4.14
C ALA A 393 -12.72 -7.67 3.04
N ALA A 394 -11.68 -8.49 2.86
CA ALA A 394 -10.67 -8.25 1.83
C ALA A 394 -11.25 -8.36 0.41
N CYS A 395 -12.12 -9.35 0.16
CA CYS A 395 -12.88 -9.45 -1.07
C CYS A 395 -13.77 -8.23 -1.31
N ASN A 396 -14.38 -7.69 -0.25
CA ASN A 396 -15.26 -6.54 -0.31
C ASN A 396 -14.50 -5.22 -0.56
N ILE A 397 -13.32 -5.05 0.05
CA ILE A 397 -12.44 -3.90 -0.19
C ILE A 397 -12.09 -3.78 -1.68
N ARG A 398 -11.81 -4.91 -2.35
CA ARG A 398 -11.47 -4.94 -3.78
C ARG A 398 -12.68 -4.88 -4.70
N GLY A 399 -13.70 -5.68 -4.39
CA GLY A 399 -14.82 -5.96 -5.30
C GLY A 399 -16.07 -5.14 -5.02
N GLY A 400 -16.29 -4.69 -3.79
CA GLY A 400 -17.59 -4.21 -3.32
C GLY A 400 -18.58 -5.34 -3.02
N VAL A 401 -19.62 -5.00 -2.24
CA VAL A 401 -20.52 -5.99 -1.64
C VAL A 401 -21.38 -6.62 -2.73
N GLY A 402 -21.53 -7.94 -2.66
CA GLY A 402 -22.41 -8.70 -3.57
C GLY A 402 -21.82 -8.94 -4.96
N GLN A 403 -20.61 -8.48 -5.25
CA GLN A 403 -19.90 -8.82 -6.48
C GLN A 403 -19.33 -10.24 -6.45
N LYS A 404 -18.95 -10.78 -7.62
CA LYS A 404 -18.39 -12.14 -7.79
C LYS A 404 -17.34 -12.47 -6.73
N LEU A 405 -16.44 -11.54 -6.45
CA LEU A 405 -15.36 -11.72 -5.49
C LEU A 405 -15.86 -11.90 -4.04
N SER A 406 -16.81 -11.07 -3.61
CA SER A 406 -17.42 -11.17 -2.27
C SER A 406 -18.27 -12.44 -2.07
N ARG A 407 -18.51 -13.22 -3.15
CA ARG A 407 -19.21 -14.50 -3.10
C ARG A 407 -18.28 -15.71 -3.19
N LEU A 408 -16.97 -15.50 -3.37
CA LEU A 408 -15.99 -16.55 -3.65
C LEU A 408 -16.01 -17.65 -2.59
N LEU A 409 -16.05 -17.28 -1.30
CA LEU A 409 -16.13 -18.25 -0.19
C LEU A 409 -17.34 -19.19 -0.33
N TYR A 410 -18.49 -18.66 -0.72
CA TYR A 410 -19.73 -19.41 -0.86
C TYR A 410 -19.74 -20.28 -2.10
N SER A 411 -19.24 -19.77 -3.22
CA SER A 411 -19.10 -20.56 -4.44
C SER A 411 -18.17 -21.76 -4.22
N VAL A 412 -17.06 -21.57 -3.50
CA VAL A 412 -16.16 -22.68 -3.13
C VAL A 412 -16.84 -23.65 -2.17
N ALA A 413 -17.65 -23.18 -1.22
CA ALA A 413 -18.42 -24.09 -0.36
C ALA A 413 -19.36 -24.99 -1.19
N ASP A 414 -20.03 -24.43 -2.19
CA ASP A 414 -20.91 -25.19 -3.08
C ASP A 414 -20.13 -26.26 -3.88
N GLU A 415 -18.94 -25.91 -4.41
CA GLU A 415 -18.04 -26.85 -5.13
C GLU A 415 -17.52 -27.98 -4.23
N LEU A 416 -17.22 -27.67 -2.97
CA LEU A 416 -16.72 -28.63 -1.98
C LEU A 416 -17.85 -29.40 -1.28
N LYS A 417 -19.11 -29.13 -1.63
CA LYS A 417 -20.31 -29.69 -0.98
C LYS A 417 -20.32 -29.44 0.53
N VAL A 418 -19.80 -28.30 0.96
CA VAL A 418 -19.88 -27.83 2.34
C VAL A 418 -21.24 -27.18 2.54
N GLN A 419 -21.95 -27.56 3.60
CA GLN A 419 -23.30 -27.06 3.85
C GLN A 419 -23.28 -25.56 4.17
N ARG A 420 -24.20 -24.82 3.56
CA ARG A 420 -24.50 -23.42 3.93
C ARG A 420 -25.93 -23.29 4.46
N PRO A 421 -26.21 -22.41 5.44
CA PRO A 421 -25.26 -21.63 6.24
C PRO A 421 -24.21 -22.51 6.95
N PHE A 422 -22.97 -22.04 7.06
CA PHE A 422 -21.85 -22.82 7.60
C PHE A 422 -22.16 -23.32 9.01
N LYS A 423 -21.73 -24.53 9.37
CA LYS A 423 -22.04 -25.10 10.69
C LYS A 423 -20.93 -24.86 11.71
N SER A 424 -19.70 -24.68 11.26
CA SER A 424 -18.54 -24.54 12.13
C SER A 424 -17.38 -23.79 11.44
N SER A 425 -16.37 -23.42 12.23
CA SER A 425 -15.18 -22.71 11.75
C SER A 425 -14.34 -23.63 10.88
N GLU A 426 -14.38 -24.93 11.11
CA GLU A 426 -13.71 -25.94 10.30
C GLU A 426 -14.30 -25.98 8.88
N ASP A 427 -15.61 -25.81 8.73
CA ASP A 427 -16.26 -25.73 7.41
C ASP A 427 -15.84 -24.46 6.64
N GLU A 428 -15.78 -23.32 7.33
CA GLU A 428 -15.25 -22.08 6.75
C GLU A 428 -13.77 -22.24 6.36
N ARG A 429 -12.96 -22.79 7.28
CA ARG A 429 -11.52 -23.01 7.12
C ARG A 429 -11.23 -23.95 5.96
N LYS A 430 -11.99 -25.02 5.81
CA LYS A 430 -11.89 -25.96 4.68
C LYS A 430 -12.05 -25.25 3.33
N CYS A 431 -12.99 -24.31 3.23
CA CYS A 431 -13.19 -23.54 2.00
C CYS A 431 -12.01 -22.60 1.74
N LEU A 432 -11.48 -21.96 2.77
CA LEU A 432 -10.32 -21.08 2.67
C LEU A 432 -9.03 -21.83 2.32
N ASP A 433 -8.77 -22.98 2.93
CA ASP A 433 -7.63 -23.82 2.59
C ASP A 433 -7.69 -24.27 1.12
N ALA A 434 -8.89 -24.56 0.60
CA ALA A 434 -9.07 -24.86 -0.81
C ALA A 434 -8.75 -23.64 -1.71
N ILE A 435 -9.19 -22.43 -1.33
CA ILE A 435 -8.85 -21.18 -2.05
C ILE A 435 -7.33 -20.95 -2.03
N ALA A 436 -6.67 -21.16 -0.89
CA ALA A 436 -5.22 -21.05 -0.77
C ALA A 436 -4.49 -22.06 -1.68
N ALA A 437 -4.99 -23.28 -1.80
CA ALA A 437 -4.40 -24.33 -2.62
C ALA A 437 -4.76 -24.23 -4.12
N ALA A 438 -5.75 -23.41 -4.48
CA ALA A 438 -6.28 -23.34 -5.84
C ALA A 438 -5.22 -22.98 -6.89
N LYS A 439 -5.32 -23.62 -8.05
CA LYS A 439 -4.48 -23.34 -9.23
C LYS A 439 -5.35 -22.79 -10.36
N GLY A 440 -5.94 -21.62 -10.13
CA GLY A 440 -6.78 -20.91 -11.09
C GLY A 440 -8.28 -21.22 -10.99
N LYS A 441 -8.67 -22.40 -10.49
CA LYS A 441 -10.08 -22.77 -10.27
C LYS A 441 -10.25 -23.87 -9.23
N ILE A 442 -11.46 -23.97 -8.68
CA ILE A 442 -11.98 -25.08 -7.87
C ILE A 442 -13.32 -25.45 -8.51
N GLY A 443 -13.41 -26.63 -9.13
CA GLY A 443 -14.56 -26.99 -9.96
C GLY A 443 -14.79 -25.97 -11.09
N ASP A 444 -15.97 -25.35 -11.12
CA ASP A 444 -16.34 -24.28 -12.07
C ASP A 444 -16.08 -22.87 -11.50
N THR A 445 -15.69 -22.77 -10.23
CA THR A 445 -15.38 -21.51 -9.58
C THR A 445 -13.96 -21.06 -9.88
N GLU A 446 -13.81 -19.95 -10.61
CA GLU A 446 -12.51 -19.30 -10.85
C GLU A 446 -11.92 -18.72 -9.56
N VAL A 447 -10.62 -18.96 -9.36
CA VAL A 447 -9.85 -18.43 -8.23
C VAL A 447 -8.61 -17.73 -8.77
N HIS A 448 -8.56 -16.39 -8.62
CA HIS A 448 -7.39 -15.61 -9.02
C HIS A 448 -6.21 -15.84 -8.06
N GLU A 449 -4.99 -15.81 -8.60
CA GLU A 449 -3.75 -16.00 -7.84
C GLU A 449 -3.64 -15.04 -6.64
N ASP A 450 -4.10 -13.80 -6.81
CA ASP A 450 -4.15 -12.81 -5.73
C ASP A 450 -4.97 -13.30 -4.52
N GLU A 451 -6.11 -13.97 -4.77
CA GLU A 451 -6.96 -14.48 -3.68
C GLU A 451 -6.31 -15.66 -2.99
N SER A 452 -5.71 -16.58 -3.74
CA SER A 452 -4.95 -17.69 -3.15
C SER A 452 -3.77 -17.17 -2.31
N ARG A 453 -3.06 -16.14 -2.79
CA ARG A 453 -1.98 -15.49 -2.02
C ARG A 453 -2.51 -14.84 -0.75
N ARG A 454 -3.62 -14.11 -0.84
CA ARG A 454 -4.23 -13.41 0.27
C ARG A 454 -4.69 -14.36 1.37
N VAL A 455 -5.38 -15.45 1.02
CA VAL A 455 -5.81 -16.43 2.02
C VAL A 455 -4.61 -17.05 2.73
N LYS A 456 -3.51 -17.34 2.03
CA LYS A 456 -2.26 -17.81 2.68
C LYS A 456 -1.71 -16.82 3.71
N LEU A 457 -1.78 -15.52 3.41
CA LEU A 457 -1.33 -14.48 4.33
C LEU A 457 -2.26 -14.35 5.54
N LEU A 458 -3.58 -14.44 5.33
CA LEU A 458 -4.55 -14.42 6.42
C LEU A 458 -4.44 -15.65 7.33
N ILE A 459 -4.27 -16.85 6.75
CA ILE A 459 -4.06 -18.09 7.53
C ILE A 459 -2.79 -18.02 8.40
N LYS A 460 -1.73 -17.37 7.88
CA LYS A 460 -0.48 -17.18 8.64
C LYS A 460 -0.68 -16.28 9.86
N ASP A 461 -1.62 -15.33 9.78
CA ASP A 461 -2.02 -14.44 10.87
C ASP A 461 -0.85 -13.84 11.66
N GLU A 462 0.02 -13.07 10.98
CA GLU A 462 1.25 -12.51 11.59
C GLU A 462 1.01 -11.56 12.78
N LEU A 463 -0.25 -11.15 12.99
CA LEU A 463 -0.67 -10.28 14.08
C LEU A 463 -1.39 -11.02 15.21
N GLY A 464 -1.80 -12.28 15.00
CA GLY A 464 -2.54 -13.08 15.98
C GLY A 464 -4.01 -12.67 16.15
N PHE A 465 -4.63 -12.05 15.16
CA PHE A 465 -6.03 -11.59 15.28
C PHE A 465 -7.04 -12.52 14.62
N LEU A 466 -6.58 -13.50 13.88
CA LEU A 466 -7.41 -14.41 13.10
C LEU A 466 -7.38 -15.83 13.64
N ALA A 467 -6.63 -16.07 14.71
CA ALA A 467 -6.67 -17.30 15.48
C ALA A 467 -8.12 -17.67 15.84
N GLU A 468 -8.44 -18.94 15.64
CA GLU A 468 -9.82 -19.46 15.64
C GLU A 468 -10.43 -19.40 17.05
N ASP A 469 -11.59 -18.73 17.17
CA ASP A 469 -12.66 -19.07 18.13
C ASP A 469 -13.92 -18.23 17.83
N LEU A 470 -14.83 -18.73 16.96
CA LEU A 470 -16.13 -18.06 16.72
C LEU A 470 -17.29 -19.05 16.54
N TYR A 471 -17.26 -20.16 17.26
CA TYR A 471 -18.39 -21.09 17.30
C TYR A 471 -18.73 -21.56 18.72
N ASP A 472 -18.96 -20.60 19.63
CA ASP A 472 -19.99 -20.88 20.62
C ASP A 472 -21.36 -20.82 19.92
N THR A 473 -21.99 -21.99 19.76
CA THR A 473 -23.30 -22.11 19.11
C THR A 473 -24.43 -21.45 19.90
N SER A 474 -24.22 -21.18 21.19
CA SER A 474 -25.24 -20.64 22.09
C SER A 474 -25.43 -19.12 22.00
N THR A 475 -24.54 -18.39 21.34
CA THR A 475 -24.46 -16.92 21.46
C THR A 475 -24.90 -16.13 20.22
N TYR A 476 -25.66 -16.71 19.28
CA TYR A 476 -26.13 -15.98 18.07
C TYR A 476 -27.37 -15.11 18.21
#